data_AF-A0A1D3JUY2-F1
#
_entry.id   AF-A0A1D3JUY2-F1
#
_cell.length_a   1.000
_cell.length_b   1.000
_cell.length_c   1.000
_cell.angle_alpha   90.00
_cell.angle_beta   90.00
_cell.angle_gamma   90.00
#
_symmetry.space_group_name_H-M   'P 1'
#
loop_
_entity.id
_entity.type
_entity.pdbx_description
1 polymer ?
#
loop_
_entity_poly.entity_id
_entity_poly.type
_entity_poly.pdbx_seq_one_letter_code
_entity_poly.pdbx_strand_id
1 'polypeptide(L)'
;MDTLDPKTLPKTINARVPNQINGILDKAHSQLQTGSEQPLPSETPERLSQGLLDNLWIKMSEMYGHRWTSNFGVSADPGHSWATVLKGLTGQQIANGLNTLVEKGEEFDWPPPANVFRSMCLQVKGLPSEAQAWDEARSGKYSHPAVRIAAEATSTFDLHGGSNNDKALRQRFERNYAIVMRRAQTGQNLEGRISKGIGHDSMRPREQVQLEYSRQEADRIVDVLEIPKDPKACRAQLLATLGIRRDKHA
;
A
#
# COMPACT_ATOMS: atom_id res chain seq x y z
N MET A 1 16.44 -49.82 63.07
CA MET A 1 15.90 -48.49 62.72
C MET A 1 17.13 -47.62 62.63
N ASP A 2 17.80 -47.73 61.49
CA ASP A 2 19.23 -47.42 61.36
C ASP A 2 19.38 -46.25 60.40
N THR A 3 19.85 -45.15 60.96
CA THR A 3 20.13 -43.87 60.30
C THR A 3 21.34 -44.01 59.39
N LEU A 4 21.12 -43.86 58.08
CA LEU A 4 22.17 -43.87 57.05
C LEU A 4 22.93 -42.53 57.02
N ASP A 5 24.24 -42.62 57.19
CA ASP A 5 25.23 -41.54 57.14
C ASP A 5 25.29 -40.82 55.77
N PRO A 6 25.39 -39.48 55.72
CA PRO A 6 25.37 -38.70 54.47
C PRO A 6 26.73 -38.60 53.75
N LYS A 7 27.57 -39.65 53.77
CA LYS A 7 28.97 -39.57 53.25
C LYS A 7 29.28 -40.38 51.98
N THR A 8 28.28 -40.88 51.26
CA THR A 8 28.50 -41.53 49.95
C THR A 8 27.72 -40.82 48.84
N LEU A 9 28.24 -39.66 48.40
CA LEU A 9 27.88 -39.05 47.12
C LEU A 9 29.18 -38.85 46.32
N PRO A 10 29.25 -39.28 45.05
CA PRO A 10 30.42 -39.03 44.22
C PRO A 10 30.55 -37.53 43.94
N LYS A 11 31.76 -36.98 44.13
CA LYS A 11 32.10 -35.58 43.85
C LYS A 11 31.87 -35.29 42.36
N THR A 12 31.03 -34.31 42.08
CA THR A 12 30.78 -33.79 40.73
C THR A 12 32.04 -33.13 40.17
N ILE A 13 32.50 -33.61 39.02
CA ILE A 13 33.55 -32.96 38.23
C ILE A 13 32.90 -31.77 37.52
N ASN A 14 33.40 -30.55 37.76
CA ASN A 14 32.95 -29.37 37.05
C ASN A 14 33.34 -29.47 35.57
N ALA A 15 32.35 -29.44 34.68
CA ALA A 15 32.56 -29.40 33.24
C ALA A 15 33.23 -28.08 32.84
N ARG A 16 34.40 -28.16 32.22
CA ARG A 16 35.11 -27.00 31.64
C ARG A 16 34.49 -26.68 30.28
N VAL A 17 33.75 -25.57 30.19
CA VAL A 17 33.18 -25.08 28.93
C VAL A 17 34.31 -24.54 28.03
N PRO A 18 34.44 -24.98 26.77
CA PRO A 18 35.44 -24.42 25.85
C PRO A 18 35.08 -22.97 25.48
N ASN A 19 36.06 -22.07 25.61
CA ASN A 19 35.96 -20.62 25.41
C ASN A 19 35.89 -20.20 23.92
N GLN A 20 35.07 -20.86 23.11
CA GLN A 20 34.93 -20.58 21.67
C GLN A 20 33.48 -20.30 21.24
N ILE A 21 32.70 -19.62 22.08
CA ILE A 21 31.31 -19.25 21.75
C ILE A 21 31.21 -17.77 21.34
N ASN A 22 32.16 -16.92 21.74
CA ASN A 22 32.08 -15.48 21.46
C ASN A 22 32.22 -15.14 19.96
N GLY A 23 32.97 -15.95 19.18
CA GLY A 23 33.15 -15.70 17.75
C GLY A 23 31.97 -16.14 16.86
N ILE A 24 31.10 -17.02 17.36
CA ILE A 24 29.94 -17.54 16.59
C ILE A 24 28.72 -16.63 16.78
N LEU A 25 28.55 -16.04 17.97
CA LEU A 25 27.51 -15.04 18.20
C LEU A 25 27.75 -13.77 17.37
N ASP A 26 28.97 -13.22 17.34
CA ASP A 26 29.26 -12.02 16.54
C ASP A 26 28.99 -12.23 15.05
N LYS A 27 29.31 -13.42 14.52
CA LYS A 27 29.09 -13.75 13.10
C LYS A 27 27.62 -13.97 12.75
N ALA A 28 26.83 -14.49 13.69
CA ALA A 28 25.37 -14.62 13.53
C ALA A 28 24.66 -13.26 13.62
N HIS A 29 25.14 -12.35 14.48
CA HIS A 29 24.62 -10.98 14.55
C HIS A 29 24.95 -10.15 13.31
N SER A 30 26.12 -10.33 12.68
CA SER A 30 26.48 -9.65 11.43
C SER A 30 25.74 -10.18 10.19
N GLN A 31 25.32 -11.46 10.16
CA GLN A 31 24.61 -12.03 9.00
C GLN A 31 23.09 -11.83 9.02
N LEU A 32 22.51 -11.48 10.17
CA LEU A 32 21.09 -11.09 10.30
C LEU A 32 20.86 -9.59 10.15
N GLN A 33 21.92 -8.79 9.98
CA GLN A 33 21.82 -7.41 9.51
C GLN A 33 21.68 -7.41 7.98
N THR A 34 20.50 -7.80 7.48
CA THR A 34 19.98 -7.14 6.28
C THR A 34 20.09 -5.65 6.56
N GLY A 35 20.79 -4.90 5.69
CA GLY A 35 20.98 -3.47 5.85
C GLY A 35 19.65 -2.74 6.05
N SER A 36 19.28 -2.55 7.31
CA SER A 36 18.41 -1.48 7.73
C SER A 36 19.25 -0.24 7.48
N GLU A 37 18.92 0.49 6.41
CA GLU A 37 19.22 1.91 6.34
C GLU A 37 19.04 2.50 7.73
N GLN A 38 20.10 3.16 8.22
CA GLN A 38 19.99 3.98 9.41
C GLN A 38 18.78 4.90 9.25
N PRO A 39 17.86 4.99 10.22
CA PRO A 39 16.94 6.11 10.21
C PRO A 39 17.78 7.36 10.38
N LEU A 40 17.90 8.18 9.33
CA LEU A 40 18.35 9.55 9.47
C LEU A 40 17.48 10.21 10.55
N PRO A 41 18.06 10.96 11.51
CA PRO A 41 17.28 11.92 12.28
C PRO A 41 16.93 13.06 11.32
N SER A 42 15.84 12.88 10.58
CA SER A 42 15.15 13.95 9.89
C SER A 42 13.67 13.76 10.15
N GLU A 43 13.30 13.86 11.43
CA GLU A 43 12.01 14.39 11.83
C GLU A 43 11.94 15.89 11.46
N THR A 44 12.17 16.22 10.18
CA THR A 44 11.53 17.41 9.64
C THR A 44 10.06 17.02 9.53
N PRO A 45 9.14 17.66 10.28
CA PRO A 45 7.72 17.43 10.04
C PRO A 45 7.50 17.65 8.55
N GLU A 46 6.85 16.71 7.87
CA GLU A 46 6.50 16.78 6.45
C GLU A 46 5.80 18.11 6.16
N ARG A 47 6.55 19.15 5.86
CA ARG A 47 6.08 20.51 5.63
C ARG A 47 6.17 20.78 4.14
N LEU A 48 5.32 21.67 3.66
CA LEU A 48 5.37 22.12 2.28
C LEU A 48 6.76 22.71 1.96
N SER A 49 7.28 22.41 0.77
CA SER A 49 8.62 22.87 0.34
C SER A 49 8.73 24.39 0.43
N GLN A 50 9.82 24.90 1.00
CA GLN A 50 10.01 26.34 1.20
C GLN A 50 9.75 27.15 -0.08
N GLY A 51 10.28 26.71 -1.23
CA GLY A 51 10.08 27.41 -2.50
C GLY A 51 8.62 27.45 -2.96
N LEU A 52 7.81 26.43 -2.65
CA LEU A 52 6.37 26.47 -2.92
C LEU A 52 5.64 27.41 -1.95
N LEU A 53 6.11 27.51 -0.72
CA LEU A 53 5.55 28.37 0.32
C LEU A 53 5.82 29.84 0.02
N ASP A 54 7.04 30.16 -0.43
CA ASP A 54 7.45 31.50 -0.87
C ASP A 54 6.59 31.98 -2.06
N ASN A 55 6.44 31.12 -3.07
CA ASN A 55 5.60 31.42 -4.24
C ASN A 55 4.14 31.64 -3.86
N LEU A 56 3.61 30.84 -2.93
CA LEU A 56 2.27 31.03 -2.39
C LEU A 56 2.14 32.39 -1.70
N TRP A 57 3.12 32.77 -0.86
CA TRP A 57 3.11 34.05 -0.15
C TRP A 57 3.14 35.25 -1.09
N ILE A 58 3.93 35.17 -2.16
CA ILE A 58 3.97 36.20 -3.21
C ILE A 58 2.59 36.33 -3.85
N LYS A 59 2.00 35.23 -4.32
CA LYS A 59 0.70 35.24 -5.00
C LYS A 59 -0.44 35.71 -4.10
N MET A 60 -0.48 35.28 -2.85
CA MET A 60 -1.51 35.71 -1.91
C MET A 60 -1.34 37.19 -1.52
N SER A 61 -0.10 37.68 -1.44
CA SER A 61 0.18 39.11 -1.22
C SER A 61 -0.20 39.97 -2.44
N GLU A 62 -0.02 39.47 -3.66
CA GLU A 62 -0.49 40.13 -4.88
C GLU A 62 -2.03 40.20 -4.94
N MET A 63 -2.73 39.14 -4.51
CA MET A 63 -4.19 39.07 -4.54
C MET A 63 -4.87 39.90 -3.44
N TYR A 64 -4.37 39.80 -2.21
CA TYR A 64 -5.03 40.35 -1.02
C TYR A 64 -4.31 41.56 -0.42
N GLY A 65 -3.12 41.90 -0.91
CA GLY A 65 -2.34 43.05 -0.47
C GLY A 65 -2.13 43.08 1.04
N HIS A 66 -2.42 44.24 1.64
CA HIS A 66 -2.24 44.47 3.07
C HIS A 66 -3.02 43.47 3.94
N ARG A 67 -4.15 42.94 3.46
CA ARG A 67 -5.03 42.04 4.25
C ARG A 67 -4.31 40.74 4.56
N TRP A 68 -3.51 40.26 3.60
CA TRP A 68 -2.65 39.10 3.78
C TRP A 68 -1.48 39.41 4.69
N THR A 69 -0.68 40.43 4.34
CA THR A 69 0.58 40.71 5.04
C THR A 69 0.37 41.13 6.49
N SER A 70 -0.74 41.79 6.82
CA SER A 70 -1.07 42.16 8.21
C SER A 70 -1.47 40.96 9.07
N ASN A 71 -2.03 39.90 8.48
CA ASN A 71 -2.53 38.75 9.24
C ASN A 71 -1.54 37.58 9.28
N PHE A 72 -0.74 37.41 8.23
CA PHE A 72 0.16 36.26 8.05
C PHE A 72 1.63 36.65 7.87
N GLY A 73 1.93 37.96 7.86
CA GLY A 73 3.29 38.47 7.67
C GLY A 73 3.71 38.62 6.21
N VAL A 74 4.85 39.26 6.01
CA VAL A 74 5.38 39.59 4.67
C VAL A 74 6.13 38.41 4.05
N SER A 75 6.75 37.55 4.86
CA SER A 75 7.55 36.42 4.41
C SER A 75 6.99 35.09 4.86
N ALA A 76 7.30 34.07 4.07
CA ALA A 76 6.93 32.69 4.23
C ALA A 76 7.80 32.00 5.29
N ASP A 77 7.28 31.81 6.51
CA ASP A 77 8.00 31.08 7.55
C ASP A 77 7.75 29.56 7.48
N PRO A 78 8.78 28.71 7.41
CA PRO A 78 8.59 27.25 7.43
C PRO A 78 7.99 26.73 8.75
N GLY A 79 7.96 27.53 9.82
CA GLY A 79 7.26 27.23 11.06
C GLY A 79 5.77 27.57 11.06
N HIS A 80 5.28 28.26 10.02
CA HIS A 80 3.91 28.76 9.98
C HIS A 80 2.89 27.61 9.87
N SER A 81 1.70 27.80 10.46
CA SER A 81 0.56 26.88 10.35
C SER A 81 0.21 26.47 8.90
N TRP A 82 0.40 27.34 7.91
CA TRP A 82 0.17 27.03 6.49
C TRP A 82 1.13 25.97 5.96
N ALA A 83 2.39 25.97 6.41
CA ALA A 83 3.38 24.95 6.03
C ALA A 83 2.94 23.54 6.47
N THR A 84 2.34 23.47 7.66
CA THR A 84 1.84 22.22 8.26
C THR A 84 0.53 21.78 7.62
N VAL A 85 -0.40 22.71 7.36
CA VAL A 85 -1.71 22.38 6.77
C VAL A 85 -1.56 21.94 5.31
N LEU A 86 -0.70 22.61 4.53
CA LEU A 86 -0.48 22.33 3.12
C LEU A 86 0.59 21.27 2.86
N LYS A 87 1.01 20.56 3.91
CA LYS A 87 1.84 19.36 3.85
C LYS A 87 1.48 18.44 2.68
N GLY A 88 2.50 18.05 1.90
CA GLY A 88 2.40 17.06 0.84
C GLY A 88 1.67 17.52 -0.43
N LEU A 89 1.30 18.80 -0.54
CA LEU A 89 0.73 19.33 -1.77
C LEU A 89 1.80 19.59 -2.83
N THR A 90 1.44 19.38 -4.09
CA THR A 90 2.28 19.70 -5.25
C THR A 90 2.02 21.12 -5.76
N GLY A 91 2.97 21.68 -6.53
CA GLY A 91 2.78 23.00 -7.14
C GLY A 91 1.54 23.11 -8.04
N GLN A 92 1.16 22.01 -8.71
CA GLN A 92 -0.07 21.96 -9.52
C GLN A 92 -1.33 22.08 -8.66
N GLN A 93 -1.37 21.41 -7.50
CA GLN A 93 -2.50 21.50 -6.57
C GLN A 93 -2.64 22.92 -6.01
N ILE A 94 -1.51 23.56 -5.65
CA ILE A 94 -1.52 24.96 -5.20
C ILE A 94 -2.05 25.87 -6.31
N ALA A 95 -1.61 25.68 -7.55
CA ALA A 95 -2.11 26.44 -8.69
C ALA A 95 -3.62 26.27 -8.91
N ASN A 96 -4.15 25.05 -8.74
CA ASN A 96 -5.59 24.80 -8.79
C ASN A 96 -6.36 25.57 -7.71
N GLY A 97 -5.83 25.59 -6.48
CA GLY A 97 -6.42 26.36 -5.38
C GLY A 97 -6.41 27.86 -5.65
N LEU A 98 -5.30 28.39 -6.18
CA LEU A 98 -5.19 29.81 -6.56
C LEU A 98 -6.17 30.16 -7.68
N ASN A 99 -6.30 29.33 -8.72
CA ASN A 99 -7.27 29.54 -9.78
C ASN A 99 -8.71 29.52 -9.26
N THR A 100 -9.02 28.64 -8.30
CA THR A 100 -10.34 28.57 -7.67
C THR A 100 -10.66 29.85 -6.89
N LEU A 101 -9.66 30.44 -6.22
CA LEU A 101 -9.83 31.72 -5.54
C LEU A 101 -10.13 32.86 -6.51
N VAL A 102 -9.48 32.87 -7.68
CA VAL A 102 -9.75 33.87 -8.73
C VAL A 102 -11.16 33.67 -9.31
N GLU A 103 -11.56 32.44 -9.60
CA GLU A 103 -12.90 32.12 -10.12
C GLU A 103 -14.02 32.50 -9.13
N LYS A 104 -13.74 32.37 -7.83
CA LYS A 104 -14.67 32.70 -6.74
C LYS A 104 -14.35 34.04 -6.07
N GLY A 105 -13.79 35.00 -6.81
CA GLY A 105 -13.32 36.27 -6.25
C GLY A 105 -14.36 37.05 -5.44
N GLU A 106 -15.65 36.95 -5.80
CA GLU A 106 -16.75 37.60 -5.07
C GLU A 106 -17.02 36.95 -3.69
N GLU A 107 -16.80 35.63 -3.55
CA GLU A 107 -17.00 34.89 -2.30
C GLU A 107 -15.81 35.05 -1.34
N PHE A 108 -14.60 35.21 -1.90
CA PHE A 108 -13.35 35.30 -1.15
C PHE A 108 -12.71 36.70 -1.23
N ASP A 109 -13.47 37.75 -0.89
CA ASP A 109 -12.92 39.12 -0.73
C ASP A 109 -11.88 39.21 0.42
N TRP A 110 -11.95 38.26 1.37
CA TRP A 110 -10.96 38.09 2.44
C TRP A 110 -10.16 36.80 2.26
N PRO A 111 -8.85 36.77 2.59
CA PRO A 111 -8.04 35.57 2.45
C PRO A 111 -8.64 34.39 3.25
N PRO A 112 -8.79 33.21 2.61
CA PRO A 112 -9.35 32.05 3.28
C PRO A 112 -8.41 31.52 4.37
N PRO A 113 -8.94 30.77 5.35
CA PRO A 113 -8.10 30.00 6.26
C PRO A 113 -7.43 28.84 5.52
N ALA A 114 -6.26 28.41 6.00
CA ALA A 114 -5.40 27.43 5.32
C ALA A 114 -6.09 26.08 5.01
N ASN A 115 -7.01 25.64 5.87
CA ASN A 115 -7.78 24.41 5.68
C ASN A 115 -8.78 24.50 4.52
N VAL A 116 -9.42 25.65 4.33
CA VAL A 116 -10.31 25.93 3.21
C VAL A 116 -9.49 26.08 1.94
N PHE A 117 -8.34 26.75 1.98
CA PHE A 117 -7.46 26.80 0.81
C PHE A 117 -6.98 25.40 0.39
N ARG A 118 -6.65 24.53 1.36
CA ARG A 118 -6.28 23.14 1.08
C ARG A 118 -7.39 22.37 0.36
N SER A 119 -8.65 22.54 0.75
CA SER A 119 -9.76 21.84 0.08
C SER A 119 -9.89 22.29 -1.37
N MET A 120 -9.69 23.58 -1.66
CA MET A 120 -9.65 24.12 -3.02
C MET A 120 -8.47 23.57 -3.83
N CYS A 121 -7.29 23.43 -3.21
CA CYS A 121 -6.12 22.84 -3.89
C CYS A 121 -6.34 21.38 -4.33
N LEU A 122 -7.16 20.63 -3.60
CA LEU A 122 -7.48 19.23 -3.89
C LEU A 122 -8.67 19.06 -4.85
N GLN A 123 -9.39 20.14 -5.15
CA GLN A 123 -10.46 20.09 -6.14
C GLN A 123 -9.86 20.07 -7.54
N VAL A 124 -10.23 19.06 -8.31
CA VAL A 124 -9.93 18.99 -9.74
C VAL A 124 -11.16 19.48 -10.49
N LYS A 125 -10.99 20.50 -11.33
CA LYS A 125 -12.08 21.12 -12.08
C LYS A 125 -12.78 20.07 -12.96
N GLY A 126 -14.10 19.92 -12.79
CA GLY A 126 -14.92 19.00 -13.57
C GLY A 126 -14.94 17.55 -13.08
N LEU A 127 -14.38 17.23 -11.91
CA LEU A 127 -14.51 15.90 -11.32
C LEU A 127 -15.91 15.74 -10.67
N PRO A 128 -16.74 14.78 -11.12
CA PRO A 128 -18.05 14.56 -10.50
C PRO A 128 -17.93 13.93 -9.11
N SER A 129 -18.98 14.07 -8.29
CA SER A 129 -19.08 13.33 -7.01
C SER A 129 -19.17 11.82 -7.26
N GLU A 130 -18.84 10.99 -6.26
CA GLU A 130 -18.87 9.52 -6.40
C GLU A 130 -20.25 9.00 -6.85
N ALA A 131 -21.33 9.58 -6.32
CA ALA A 131 -22.70 9.23 -6.69
C ALA A 131 -23.01 9.60 -8.15
N GLN A 132 -22.65 10.82 -8.56
CA GLN A 132 -22.84 11.25 -9.96
C GLN A 132 -21.98 10.44 -10.92
N ALA A 133 -20.73 10.14 -10.56
CA ALA A 133 -19.83 9.31 -11.33
C ALA A 133 -20.38 7.89 -11.53
N TRP A 134 -21.03 7.33 -10.51
CA TRP A 134 -21.71 6.03 -10.60
C TRP A 134 -22.87 6.06 -11.59
N ASP A 135 -23.73 7.07 -11.51
CA ASP A 135 -24.87 7.22 -12.41
C ASP A 135 -24.41 7.45 -13.86
N GLU A 136 -23.39 8.30 -14.07
CA GLU A 136 -22.75 8.53 -15.36
C GLU A 136 -22.15 7.23 -15.93
N ALA A 137 -21.42 6.48 -15.10
CA ALA A 137 -20.80 5.23 -15.50
C ALA A 137 -21.83 4.17 -15.95
N ARG A 138 -22.99 4.10 -15.28
CA ARG A 138 -24.10 3.23 -15.71
C ARG A 138 -24.78 3.72 -16.98
N SER A 139 -24.91 5.03 -17.14
CA SER A 139 -25.54 5.65 -18.32
C SER A 139 -24.66 5.54 -19.58
N GLY A 140 -23.35 5.32 -19.42
CA GLY A 140 -22.37 5.31 -20.51
C GLY A 140 -22.04 6.69 -21.06
N LYS A 141 -22.54 7.77 -20.44
CA LYS A 141 -22.24 9.16 -20.78
C LYS A 141 -21.30 9.73 -19.73
N TYR A 142 -20.05 9.97 -20.11
CA TYR A 142 -19.01 10.42 -19.19
C TYR A 142 -18.80 11.93 -19.29
N SER A 143 -18.93 12.65 -18.18
CA SER A 143 -18.60 14.08 -18.11
C SER A 143 -17.09 14.32 -18.03
N HIS A 144 -16.35 13.39 -17.42
CA HIS A 144 -14.92 13.52 -17.18
C HIS A 144 -14.17 12.23 -17.55
N PRO A 145 -12.94 12.30 -18.12
CA PRO A 145 -12.13 11.13 -18.46
C PRO A 145 -11.88 10.20 -17.26
N ALA A 146 -11.86 10.76 -16.04
CA ALA A 146 -11.73 9.97 -14.82
C ALA A 146 -12.86 8.95 -14.62
N VAL A 147 -14.11 9.32 -14.95
CA VAL A 147 -15.26 8.43 -14.83
C VAL A 147 -15.18 7.32 -15.86
N ARG A 148 -14.80 7.66 -17.10
CA ARG A 148 -14.60 6.68 -18.19
C ARG A 148 -13.56 5.63 -17.79
N ILE A 149 -12.39 6.07 -17.31
CA ILE A 149 -11.30 5.16 -16.92
C ILE A 149 -11.71 4.28 -15.73
N ALA A 150 -12.41 4.84 -14.75
CA ALA A 150 -12.92 4.07 -13.61
C ALA A 150 -13.97 3.03 -14.05
N ALA A 151 -14.82 3.36 -15.02
CA ALA A 151 -15.80 2.45 -15.61
C ALA A 151 -15.13 1.31 -16.38
N GLU A 152 -14.15 1.63 -17.23
CA GLU A 152 -13.34 0.65 -17.97
C GLU A 152 -12.60 -0.32 -17.03
N ALA A 153 -12.02 0.19 -15.94
CA ALA A 153 -11.34 -0.63 -14.94
C ALA A 153 -12.28 -1.56 -14.14
N THR A 154 -13.57 -1.19 -14.04
CA THR A 154 -14.57 -1.98 -13.33
C THR A 154 -15.21 -3.05 -14.22
N SER A 155 -15.29 -2.80 -15.53
CA SER A 155 -16.06 -3.50 -16.58
C SER A 155 -17.31 -2.70 -16.96
N THR A 156 -17.29 -2.10 -18.15
CA THR A 156 -18.45 -1.40 -18.72
C THR A 156 -19.63 -2.36 -18.93
N PHE A 157 -19.36 -3.62 -19.30
CA PHE A 157 -20.38 -4.65 -19.44
C PHE A 157 -21.12 -4.91 -18.12
N ASP A 158 -20.38 -5.07 -17.02
CA ASP A 158 -20.97 -5.32 -15.70
C ASP A 158 -21.77 -4.09 -15.22
N LEU A 159 -21.30 -2.88 -15.54
CA LEU A 159 -21.98 -1.63 -15.18
C LEU A 159 -23.31 -1.43 -15.93
N HIS A 160 -23.37 -1.79 -17.21
CA HIS A 160 -24.59 -1.70 -18.01
C HIS A 160 -25.58 -2.84 -17.75
N GLY A 161 -25.09 -4.06 -17.50
CA GLY A 161 -25.92 -5.24 -17.26
C GLY A 161 -26.29 -5.48 -15.80
N GLY A 162 -25.60 -4.85 -14.85
CA GLY A 162 -25.75 -5.06 -13.42
C GLY A 162 -27.04 -4.45 -12.84
N SER A 163 -27.63 -5.15 -11.88
CA SER A 163 -28.77 -4.68 -11.09
C SER A 163 -28.42 -3.41 -10.28
N ASN A 164 -29.39 -2.50 -10.13
CA ASN A 164 -29.21 -1.26 -9.36
C ASN A 164 -28.77 -1.49 -7.91
N ASN A 165 -29.03 -2.67 -7.34
CA ASN A 165 -28.72 -3.00 -5.94
C ASN A 165 -27.46 -3.86 -5.77
N ASP A 166 -26.63 -4.01 -6.82
CA ASP A 166 -25.38 -4.75 -6.69
C ASP A 166 -24.33 -3.93 -5.91
N LYS A 167 -24.34 -4.14 -4.59
CA LYS A 167 -23.43 -3.48 -3.65
C LYS A 167 -21.96 -3.81 -3.93
N ALA A 168 -21.66 -5.03 -4.40
CA ALA A 168 -20.29 -5.44 -4.68
C ALA A 168 -19.76 -4.74 -5.93
N LEU A 169 -20.59 -4.61 -6.97
CA LEU A 169 -20.24 -3.85 -8.17
C LEU A 169 -20.01 -2.38 -7.86
N ARG A 170 -20.90 -1.78 -7.05
CA ARG A 170 -20.77 -0.39 -6.60
C ARG A 170 -19.48 -0.15 -5.83
N GLN A 171 -19.14 -1.01 -4.87
CA GLN A 171 -17.88 -0.91 -4.11
C GLN A 171 -16.63 -1.02 -4.99
N ARG A 172 -16.66 -1.88 -6.02
CA ARG A 172 -15.54 -1.98 -6.98
C ARG A 172 -15.37 -0.70 -7.78
N PHE A 173 -16.47 -0.13 -8.25
CA PHE A 173 -16.44 1.15 -8.95
C PHE A 173 -15.96 2.27 -8.05
N GLU A 174 -16.52 2.44 -6.85
CA GLU A 174 -16.14 3.48 -5.90
C GLU A 174 -14.64 3.42 -5.57
N ARG A 175 -14.10 2.21 -5.34
CA ARG A 175 -12.67 2.00 -5.15
C ARG A 175 -11.84 2.44 -6.37
N ASN A 176 -12.25 2.01 -7.57
CA ASN A 176 -11.54 2.35 -8.81
C ASN A 176 -11.59 3.86 -9.06
N TYR A 177 -12.76 4.47 -8.87
CA TYR A 177 -12.95 5.91 -9.00
C TYR A 177 -12.08 6.67 -8.02
N ALA A 178 -12.05 6.30 -6.74
CA ALA A 178 -11.18 6.93 -5.74
C ALA A 178 -9.67 6.86 -6.09
N ILE A 179 -9.22 5.77 -6.72
CA ILE A 179 -7.84 5.66 -7.21
C ILE A 179 -7.60 6.65 -8.35
N VAL A 180 -8.53 6.76 -9.30
CA VAL A 180 -8.43 7.72 -10.42
C VAL A 180 -8.51 9.16 -9.93
N MET A 181 -9.38 9.46 -8.96
CA MET A 181 -9.47 10.78 -8.34
C MET A 181 -8.12 11.18 -7.72
N ARG A 182 -7.48 10.27 -6.97
CA ARG A 182 -6.17 10.51 -6.39
C ARG A 182 -5.09 10.75 -7.46
N ARG A 183 -5.14 10.00 -8.58
CA ARG A 183 -4.22 10.20 -9.72
C ARG A 183 -4.44 11.56 -10.38
N ALA A 184 -5.70 11.94 -10.60
CA ALA A 184 -6.07 13.25 -11.12
C ALA A 184 -5.58 14.38 -10.22
N GLN A 185 -5.75 14.25 -8.90
CA GLN A 185 -5.28 15.22 -7.93
C GLN A 185 -3.76 15.32 -7.87
N THR A 186 -3.03 14.22 -8.06
CA THR A 186 -1.56 14.19 -7.97
C THR A 186 -0.87 14.50 -9.31
N GLY A 187 -1.63 14.76 -10.38
CA GLY A 187 -1.08 14.99 -11.72
C GLY A 187 -0.48 13.73 -12.36
N GLN A 188 -0.77 12.54 -11.81
CA GLN A 188 -0.36 11.27 -12.38
C GLN A 188 -1.23 10.94 -13.60
N ASN A 189 -0.64 10.25 -14.58
CA ASN A 189 -1.35 9.89 -15.80
C ASN A 189 -2.58 9.03 -15.48
N LEU A 190 -3.74 9.45 -15.98
CA LEU A 190 -5.03 8.83 -15.70
C LEU A 190 -5.13 7.44 -16.34
N GLU A 191 -4.52 7.26 -17.51
CA GLU A 191 -4.60 6.05 -18.37
C GLU A 191 -3.77 4.84 -17.85
N GLY A 192 -3.21 4.93 -16.64
CA GLY A 192 -2.50 3.80 -16.03
C GLY A 192 -3.46 2.67 -15.67
N ARG A 193 -3.10 1.40 -15.94
CA ARG A 193 -3.88 0.23 -15.47
C ARG A 193 -4.14 0.36 -13.97
N ILE A 194 -5.42 0.37 -13.57
CA ILE A 194 -5.79 0.32 -12.16
C ILE A 194 -5.53 -1.10 -11.70
N SER A 195 -4.67 -1.26 -10.69
CA SER A 195 -4.36 -2.57 -10.12
C SER A 195 -5.66 -3.20 -9.60
N LYS A 196 -6.11 -4.26 -10.28
CA LYS A 196 -7.22 -5.09 -9.82
C LYS A 196 -6.84 -5.59 -8.43
N GLY A 197 -7.68 -5.32 -7.43
CA GLY A 197 -7.37 -5.69 -6.06
C GLY A 197 -7.08 -7.18 -6.00
N ILE A 198 -5.92 -7.56 -5.43
CA ILE A 198 -5.66 -8.94 -5.07
C ILE A 198 -6.78 -9.30 -4.08
N GLY A 199 -7.59 -10.30 -4.43
CA GLY A 199 -8.63 -10.79 -3.52
C GLY A 199 -7.96 -11.13 -2.20
N HIS A 200 -8.44 -10.55 -1.10
CA HIS A 200 -7.84 -10.81 0.19
C HIS A 200 -8.34 -12.17 0.67
N ASP A 201 -7.44 -13.15 0.69
CA ASP A 201 -7.70 -14.51 1.21
C ASP A 201 -8.15 -14.55 2.67
N SER A 202 -8.14 -13.42 3.38
CA SER A 202 -8.63 -13.33 4.77
C SER A 202 -10.12 -13.61 4.91
N MET A 203 -10.89 -13.54 3.82
CA MET A 203 -12.30 -13.94 3.81
C MET A 203 -12.51 -15.43 3.47
N ARG A 204 -11.47 -16.16 3.05
CA ARG A 204 -11.57 -17.59 2.76
C ARG A 204 -11.42 -18.41 4.04
N PRO A 205 -12.19 -19.50 4.22
CA PRO A 205 -11.99 -20.40 5.35
C PRO A 205 -10.53 -20.87 5.40
N ARG A 206 -9.89 -20.77 6.58
CA ARG A 206 -8.47 -21.10 6.76
C ARG A 206 -8.13 -22.51 6.30
N GLU A 207 -9.06 -23.45 6.49
CA GLU A 207 -8.93 -24.84 6.05
C GLU A 207 -8.76 -24.96 4.54
N GLN A 208 -9.54 -24.18 3.78
CA GLN A 208 -9.49 -24.19 2.32
C GLN A 208 -8.15 -23.63 1.80
N VAL A 209 -7.68 -22.53 2.41
CA VAL A 209 -6.37 -21.94 2.09
C VAL A 209 -5.25 -22.91 2.42
N GLN A 210 -5.32 -23.59 3.57
CA GLN A 210 -4.33 -24.58 3.99
C GLN A 210 -4.29 -25.80 3.05
N LEU A 211 -5.45 -26.29 2.62
CA LEU A 211 -5.57 -27.41 1.67
C LEU A 211 -4.96 -27.08 0.30
N GLU A 212 -5.26 -25.88 -0.22
CA GLU A 212 -4.70 -25.40 -1.48
C GLU A 212 -3.18 -25.25 -1.39
N TYR A 213 -2.67 -24.65 -0.31
CA TYR A 213 -1.23 -24.54 -0.06
C TYR A 213 -0.57 -25.91 0.04
N SER A 214 -1.19 -26.85 0.75
CA SER A 214 -0.67 -28.22 0.89
C SER A 214 -0.60 -28.94 -0.45
N ARG A 215 -1.58 -28.73 -1.34
CA ARG A 215 -1.56 -29.28 -2.71
C ARG A 215 -0.44 -28.66 -3.55
N GLN A 216 -0.30 -27.34 -3.53
CA GLN A 216 0.77 -26.65 -4.28
C GLN A 216 2.16 -27.09 -3.83
N GLU A 217 2.35 -27.32 -2.53
CA GLU A 217 3.62 -27.80 -2.01
C GLU A 217 3.88 -29.25 -2.43
N ALA A 218 2.86 -30.12 -2.41
CA ALA A 218 2.98 -31.47 -2.92
C ALA A 218 3.34 -31.49 -4.43
N ASP A 219 2.70 -30.65 -5.24
CA ASP A 219 3.00 -30.52 -6.67
C ASP A 219 4.44 -30.02 -6.90
N ARG A 220 4.89 -29.02 -6.11
CA ARG A 220 6.28 -28.55 -6.16
C ARG A 220 7.28 -29.63 -5.80
N ILE A 221 7.01 -30.42 -4.76
CA ILE A 221 7.88 -31.53 -4.36
C ILE A 221 7.94 -32.59 -5.46
N VAL A 222 6.80 -32.92 -6.09
CA VAL A 222 6.73 -33.86 -7.22
C VAL A 222 7.57 -33.36 -8.41
N ASP A 223 7.47 -32.07 -8.73
CA ASP A 223 8.24 -31.47 -9.84
C ASP A 223 9.75 -31.42 -9.52
N VAL A 224 10.15 -31.08 -8.29
CA VAL A 224 11.57 -31.05 -7.86
C VAL A 224 12.21 -32.44 -7.82
N LEU A 225 11.45 -33.45 -7.40
CA LEU A 225 11.93 -34.84 -7.33
C LEU A 225 11.86 -35.56 -8.70
N GLU A 226 11.50 -34.83 -9.76
CA GLU A 226 11.32 -35.35 -11.12
C GLU A 226 10.46 -36.63 -11.15
N ILE A 227 9.46 -36.72 -10.25
CA ILE A 227 8.63 -37.92 -10.15
C ILE A 227 7.77 -38.01 -11.43
N PRO A 228 7.87 -39.11 -12.20
CA PRO A 228 7.10 -39.30 -13.40
C PRO A 228 5.60 -39.24 -13.12
N LYS A 229 4.89 -38.43 -13.91
CA LYS A 229 3.42 -38.32 -13.85
C LYS A 229 2.71 -39.50 -14.52
N ASP A 230 3.44 -40.33 -15.28
CA ASP A 230 2.90 -41.55 -15.88
C ASP A 230 2.81 -42.71 -14.86
N PRO A 231 1.65 -43.37 -14.72
CA PRO A 231 1.45 -44.42 -13.72
C PRO A 231 2.37 -45.65 -13.91
N LYS A 232 2.77 -45.99 -15.14
CA LYS A 232 3.68 -47.12 -15.38
C LYS A 232 5.11 -46.76 -14.96
N ALA A 233 5.59 -45.57 -15.34
CA ALA A 233 6.91 -45.08 -14.95
C ALA A 233 7.03 -44.88 -13.43
N CYS A 234 6.01 -44.30 -12.78
CA CYS A 234 5.98 -44.10 -11.33
C CYS A 234 6.01 -45.44 -10.57
N ARG A 235 5.25 -46.44 -11.04
CA ARG A 235 5.31 -47.81 -10.49
C ARG A 235 6.69 -48.44 -10.66
N ALA A 236 7.32 -48.29 -11.81
CA ALA A 236 8.65 -48.83 -12.06
C ALA A 236 9.71 -48.20 -11.14
N GLN A 237 9.66 -46.87 -10.97
CA GLN A 237 10.55 -46.15 -10.05
C GLN A 237 10.30 -46.57 -8.59
N LEU A 238 9.04 -46.69 -8.16
CA LEU A 238 8.70 -47.16 -6.82
C LEU A 238 9.25 -48.57 -6.55
N LEU A 239 9.07 -49.50 -7.49
CA LEU A 239 9.58 -50.87 -7.37
C LEU A 239 11.12 -50.90 -7.32
N ALA A 240 11.78 -50.04 -8.10
CA ALA A 240 13.23 -49.89 -8.06
C ALA A 240 13.71 -49.33 -6.71
N THR A 241 13.08 -48.27 -6.19
CA THR A 241 13.43 -47.66 -4.89
C THR A 241 13.21 -48.60 -3.71
N LEU A 242 12.14 -49.41 -3.76
CA LEU A 242 11.81 -50.40 -2.72
C LEU A 242 12.61 -51.72 -2.86
N GLY A 243 13.41 -51.88 -3.92
CA GLY A 243 14.20 -53.09 -4.15
C GLY A 243 13.36 -54.36 -4.44
N ILE A 244 12.10 -54.20 -4.85
CA ILE A 244 11.17 -55.31 -5.07
C ILE A 244 11.27 -55.78 -6.52
N ARG A 245 11.85 -56.96 -6.75
CA ARG A 245 11.85 -57.63 -8.06
C ARG A 245 10.59 -58.47 -8.21
N ARG A 246 9.70 -58.12 -9.14
CA ARG A 246 8.54 -58.93 -9.53
C ARG A 246 8.81 -59.62 -10.87
N ASP A 247 9.93 -60.34 -10.96
CA ASP A 247 10.33 -61.04 -12.19
C ASP A 247 9.94 -62.53 -12.18
N LYS A 248 9.19 -62.99 -11.17
CA LYS A 248 8.81 -64.40 -11.03
C LYS A 248 7.38 -64.57 -10.56
N HIS A 249 6.43 -64.32 -11.44
CA HIS A 249 5.15 -65.04 -11.45
C HIS A 249 4.72 -65.17 -12.91
N ALA A 250 5.23 -66.23 -13.53
CA ALA A 250 4.60 -66.87 -14.69
C ALA A 250 3.41 -67.69 -14.21
#